data_AF-A0A520V1K7-F1
#
_entry.id   AF-A0A520V1K7-F1
#
_cell.length_a   1.000
_cell.length_b   1.000
_cell.length_c   1.000
_cell.angle_alpha   90.00
_cell.angle_beta   90.00
_cell.angle_gamma   90.00
#
_symmetry.space_group_name_H-M   'P 1'
#
loop_
_entity.id
_entity.type
_entity.pdbx_description
1 polymer ?
#
loop_
_entity_poly.entity_id
_entity_poly.type
_entity_poly.pdbx_seq_one_letter_code
_entity_poly.pdbx_strand_id
1 'polypeptide(L)'
;MVSNILVTGGAGSMGRLVSELLINNGHFVSIFDLPVANFDGFDPKKTKIYKGNLNDDSIIEAIKNIDTIIHLAAILPPTANTDIELAQKVNVEGTSNLLEKIEAINPELHLIFSSSVSIYGKNLDNDLIDINSSINPDDNYAQTKYDSENLVEKSNVNSTILRISGVSIPIFQEPPSEWPFLPNQNIEFVHRDDVVTSICNSVNNKDAYDKKLNISGGKTWQITGEEYVQDYFSILEVGMDNAVYQKDEGHFSWYESKKSNKILQYQNNTYEAYLEQIRQDLSKLMGE
;
A
#
# COMPACT_ATOMS: atom_id res chain seq x y z
N MET A 1 -0.24 1.60 23.55
CA MET A 1 -0.95 0.53 24.27
C MET A 1 -0.80 -0.75 23.48
N VAL A 2 -0.70 -1.90 24.13
CA VAL A 2 -0.69 -3.20 23.44
C VAL A 2 -2.09 -3.44 22.87
N SER A 3 -2.17 -3.98 21.65
CA SER A 3 -3.43 -4.26 20.95
C SER A 3 -3.38 -5.61 20.26
N ASN A 4 -4.55 -6.21 20.08
CA ASN A 4 -4.78 -7.38 19.25
C ASN A 4 -5.12 -6.91 17.83
N ILE A 5 -4.28 -7.27 16.88
CA ILE A 5 -4.37 -6.78 15.50
C ILE A 5 -4.56 -7.97 14.56
N LEU A 6 -5.52 -7.88 13.66
CA LEU A 6 -5.69 -8.85 12.58
C LEU A 6 -5.21 -8.25 11.26
N VAL A 7 -4.31 -8.93 10.55
CA VAL A 7 -3.85 -8.53 9.22
C VAL A 7 -4.43 -9.49 8.19
N THR A 8 -5.36 -9.01 7.36
CA THR A 8 -5.84 -9.78 6.20
C THR A 8 -4.91 -9.56 5.02
N GLY A 9 -4.63 -10.61 4.24
CA GLY A 9 -3.50 -10.58 3.30
C GLY A 9 -2.16 -10.56 4.04
N GLY A 10 -2.16 -10.99 5.31
CA GLY A 10 -1.01 -10.86 6.21
C GLY A 10 0.17 -11.75 5.83
N ALA A 11 -0.05 -12.80 5.04
CA ALA A 11 1.02 -13.67 4.55
C ALA A 11 1.67 -13.14 3.26
N GLY A 12 1.14 -12.06 2.67
CA GLY A 12 1.73 -11.34 1.54
C GLY A 12 2.97 -10.52 1.93
N SER A 13 3.63 -9.92 0.91
CA SER A 13 4.89 -9.18 1.08
C SER A 13 4.78 -8.01 2.07
N MET A 14 3.77 -7.14 1.87
CA MET A 14 3.52 -6.01 2.78
C MET A 14 3.02 -6.48 4.15
N GLY A 15 2.13 -7.47 4.17
CA GLY A 15 1.55 -8.01 5.40
C GLY A 15 2.58 -8.57 6.37
N ARG A 16 3.63 -9.22 5.85
CA ARG A 16 4.75 -9.74 6.65
C ARG A 16 5.54 -8.63 7.33
N LEU A 17 5.89 -7.58 6.60
CA LEU A 17 6.65 -6.45 7.13
C LEU A 17 5.85 -5.68 8.18
N VAL A 18 4.55 -5.45 7.91
CA VAL A 18 3.62 -4.84 8.87
C VAL A 18 3.52 -5.70 10.13
N SER A 19 3.32 -7.01 9.98
CA SER A 19 3.23 -7.93 11.12
C SER A 19 4.49 -7.94 11.96
N GLU A 20 5.67 -7.97 11.33
CA GLU A 20 6.95 -7.93 12.02
C GLU A 20 7.14 -6.62 12.82
N LEU A 21 6.86 -5.46 12.21
CA LEU A 21 6.98 -4.18 12.91
C LEU A 21 6.00 -4.08 14.09
N LEU A 22 4.77 -4.52 13.93
CA LEU A 22 3.76 -4.53 15.00
C LEU A 22 4.17 -5.43 16.17
N ILE A 23 4.71 -6.62 15.88
CA ILE A 23 5.23 -7.54 16.90
C ILE A 23 6.41 -6.90 17.65
N ASN A 24 7.33 -6.25 16.93
CA ASN A 24 8.47 -5.57 17.53
C ASN A 24 8.03 -4.37 18.40
N ASN A 25 6.90 -3.74 18.05
CA ASN A 25 6.25 -2.70 18.86
C ASN A 25 5.42 -3.25 20.03
N GLY A 26 5.41 -4.58 20.24
CA GLY A 26 4.78 -5.24 21.38
C GLY A 26 3.29 -5.54 21.21
N HIS A 27 2.75 -5.47 19.99
CA HIS A 27 1.37 -5.86 19.72
C HIS A 27 1.22 -7.38 19.53
N PHE A 28 0.00 -7.89 19.71
CA PHE A 28 -0.35 -9.27 19.36
C PHE A 28 -0.93 -9.29 17.95
N VAL A 29 -0.33 -10.08 17.06
CA VAL A 29 -0.70 -10.09 15.64
C VAL A 29 -1.34 -11.43 15.26
N SER A 30 -2.51 -11.36 14.64
CA SER A 30 -3.17 -12.47 13.96
C SER A 30 -3.04 -12.28 12.45
N ILE A 31 -2.72 -13.35 11.74
CA ILE A 31 -2.58 -13.38 10.29
C ILE A 31 -3.80 -14.08 9.71
N PHE A 32 -4.48 -13.43 8.77
CA PHE A 32 -5.54 -14.05 7.96
C PHE A 32 -5.16 -14.02 6.49
N ASP A 33 -5.11 -15.19 5.85
CA ASP A 33 -4.82 -15.30 4.43
C ASP A 33 -5.39 -16.60 3.84
N LEU A 34 -5.34 -16.73 2.51
CA LEU A 34 -5.78 -17.91 1.80
C LEU A 34 -5.03 -19.17 2.30
N PRO A 35 -5.68 -20.34 2.34
CA PRO A 35 -5.02 -21.58 2.78
C PRO A 35 -3.76 -21.95 1.98
N VAL A 36 -3.69 -21.49 0.73
CA VAL A 36 -2.56 -21.69 -0.21
C VAL A 36 -1.43 -20.68 -0.03
N ALA A 37 -1.61 -19.63 0.78
CA ALA A 37 -0.57 -18.66 1.03
C ALA A 37 0.62 -19.29 1.76
N ASN A 38 1.80 -18.69 1.60
CA ASN A 38 2.98 -19.13 2.32
C ASN A 38 2.93 -18.59 3.76
N PHE A 39 2.96 -19.45 4.76
CA PHE A 39 2.97 -19.08 6.18
C PHE A 39 4.31 -19.33 6.88
N ASP A 40 5.35 -19.67 6.12
CA ASP A 40 6.68 -19.92 6.68
C ASP A 40 7.26 -18.63 7.28
N GLY A 41 8.03 -18.77 8.37
CA GLY A 41 8.70 -17.66 9.05
C GLY A 41 7.88 -16.94 10.12
N PHE A 42 6.56 -17.19 10.23
CA PHE A 42 5.77 -16.64 11.33
C PHE A 42 6.08 -17.37 12.65
N ASP A 43 6.45 -16.62 13.70
CA ASP A 43 6.69 -17.19 15.03
C ASP A 43 5.36 -17.54 15.70
N PRO A 44 5.05 -18.83 15.93
CA PRO A 44 3.77 -19.26 16.53
C PRO A 44 3.59 -18.80 17.98
N LYS A 45 4.64 -18.30 18.65
CA LYS A 45 4.55 -17.70 19.99
C LYS A 45 4.11 -16.25 19.95
N LYS A 46 4.31 -15.57 18.83
CA LYS A 46 4.02 -14.14 18.64
C LYS A 46 2.86 -13.89 17.68
N THR A 47 2.47 -14.92 16.92
CA THR A 47 1.43 -14.82 15.89
C THR A 47 0.41 -15.93 16.01
N LYS A 48 -0.84 -15.59 15.67
CA LYS A 48 -1.91 -16.57 15.47
C LYS A 48 -2.31 -16.60 14.00
N ILE A 49 -2.37 -17.79 13.40
CA ILE A 49 -2.68 -17.95 11.98
C ILE A 49 -4.12 -18.42 11.80
N TYR A 50 -4.85 -17.75 10.94
CA TYR A 50 -6.16 -18.10 10.44
C TYR A 50 -6.08 -18.27 8.92
N LYS A 51 -6.51 -19.43 8.42
CA LYS A 51 -6.50 -19.75 6.99
C LYS A 51 -7.93 -19.71 6.47
N GLY A 52 -8.19 -18.94 5.42
CA GLY A 52 -9.56 -18.69 5.01
C GLY A 52 -9.71 -17.79 3.78
N ASN A 53 -10.95 -17.61 3.35
CA ASN A 53 -11.32 -16.68 2.28
C ASN A 53 -12.27 -15.61 2.84
N LEU A 54 -12.10 -14.35 2.43
CA LEU A 54 -13.01 -13.27 2.88
C LEU A 54 -14.46 -13.49 2.44
N ASN A 55 -14.65 -14.24 1.35
CA ASN A 55 -15.95 -14.58 0.77
C ASN A 55 -16.63 -15.80 1.44
N ASP A 56 -16.11 -16.29 2.55
CA ASP A 56 -16.75 -17.29 3.40
C ASP A 56 -16.69 -16.89 4.90
N ASP A 57 -17.13 -17.77 5.78
CA ASP A 57 -17.25 -17.53 7.23
C ASP A 57 -15.95 -17.79 8.03
N SER A 58 -14.85 -18.16 7.37
CA SER A 58 -13.58 -18.52 8.03
C SER A 58 -12.96 -17.39 8.86
N ILE A 59 -13.26 -16.13 8.54
CA ILE A 59 -12.73 -14.97 9.26
C ILE A 59 -13.46 -14.66 10.58
N ILE A 60 -14.65 -15.23 10.82
CA ILE A 60 -15.49 -14.91 11.98
C ILE A 60 -14.72 -15.10 13.30
N GLU A 61 -14.02 -16.23 13.47
CA GLU A 61 -13.22 -16.49 14.68
C GLU A 61 -11.97 -15.60 14.79
N ALA A 62 -11.52 -15.01 13.69
CA ALA A 62 -10.38 -14.10 13.67
C ALA A 62 -10.78 -12.69 14.09
N ILE A 63 -12.04 -12.28 13.86
CA ILE A 63 -12.55 -10.94 14.21
C ILE A 63 -12.84 -10.80 15.71
N LYS A 64 -13.14 -11.92 16.39
CA LYS A 64 -13.43 -11.93 17.83
C LYS A 64 -12.24 -11.45 18.65
N ASN A 65 -12.47 -10.48 19.53
CA ASN A 65 -11.47 -9.90 20.45
C ASN A 65 -10.27 -9.20 19.75
N ILE A 66 -10.49 -8.66 18.56
CA ILE A 66 -9.53 -7.79 17.85
C ILE A 66 -9.86 -6.33 18.10
N ASP A 67 -8.82 -5.50 18.30
CA ASP A 67 -8.97 -4.05 18.46
C ASP A 67 -8.87 -3.34 17.09
N THR A 68 -8.06 -3.88 16.18
CA THR A 68 -7.80 -3.28 14.87
C THR A 68 -7.64 -4.33 13.78
N ILE A 69 -8.29 -4.12 12.64
CA ILE A 69 -8.05 -4.90 11.42
C ILE A 69 -7.25 -4.04 10.43
N ILE A 70 -6.16 -4.59 9.92
CA ILE A 70 -5.42 -4.03 8.79
C ILE A 70 -5.79 -4.84 7.55
N HIS A 71 -6.47 -4.19 6.60
CA HIS A 71 -6.98 -4.85 5.40
C HIS A 71 -6.04 -4.66 4.21
N LEU A 72 -5.19 -5.67 3.96
CA LEU A 72 -4.21 -5.68 2.86
C LEU A 72 -4.52 -6.73 1.78
N ALA A 73 -5.51 -7.60 2.01
CA ALA A 73 -5.92 -8.60 1.02
C ALA A 73 -6.46 -7.91 -0.23
N ALA A 74 -5.76 -8.07 -1.35
CA ALA A 74 -6.16 -7.53 -2.65
C ALA A 74 -5.47 -8.27 -3.79
N ILE A 75 -6.07 -8.23 -4.97
CA ILE A 75 -5.48 -8.54 -6.26
C ILE A 75 -4.96 -7.23 -6.85
N LEU A 76 -3.66 -7.19 -7.12
CA LEU A 76 -2.97 -6.05 -7.71
C LEU A 76 -2.67 -6.30 -9.20
N PRO A 77 -2.32 -5.26 -9.98
CA PRO A 77 -1.70 -5.43 -11.29
C PRO A 77 -0.42 -6.29 -11.21
N PRO A 78 -0.09 -7.07 -12.25
CA PRO A 78 -0.80 -7.15 -13.53
C PRO A 78 -2.07 -8.01 -13.52
N THR A 79 -2.27 -8.86 -12.50
CA THR A 79 -3.41 -9.79 -12.44
C THR A 79 -4.75 -9.06 -12.48
N ALA A 80 -4.89 -7.94 -11.77
CA ALA A 80 -6.11 -7.13 -11.80
C ALA A 80 -6.44 -6.58 -13.20
N ASN A 81 -5.43 -6.39 -14.06
CA ASN A 81 -5.63 -5.90 -15.42
C ASN A 81 -6.14 -7.01 -16.34
N THR A 82 -5.72 -8.26 -16.10
CA THR A 82 -6.07 -9.40 -16.95
C THR A 82 -7.30 -10.18 -16.48
N ASP A 83 -7.65 -10.09 -15.20
CA ASP A 83 -8.75 -10.84 -14.57
C ASP A 83 -9.56 -9.92 -13.64
N ILE A 84 -10.46 -9.13 -14.25
CA ILE A 84 -11.34 -8.21 -13.53
C ILE A 84 -12.33 -8.93 -12.62
N GLU A 85 -12.82 -10.11 -13.00
CA GLU A 85 -13.79 -10.87 -12.19
C GLU A 85 -13.15 -11.28 -10.87
N LEU A 86 -11.92 -11.80 -10.92
CA LEU A 86 -11.15 -12.12 -9.71
C LEU A 86 -10.86 -10.86 -8.89
N ALA A 87 -10.47 -9.76 -9.54
CA ALA A 87 -10.21 -8.50 -8.85
C ALA A 87 -11.45 -7.95 -8.14
N GLN A 88 -12.62 -7.96 -8.78
CA GLN A 88 -13.89 -7.56 -8.14
C GLN A 88 -14.24 -8.48 -6.97
N LYS A 89 -14.13 -9.79 -7.16
CA LYS A 89 -14.44 -10.80 -6.13
C LYS A 89 -13.55 -10.67 -4.89
N VAL A 90 -12.27 -10.37 -5.06
CA VAL A 90 -11.35 -10.25 -3.93
C VAL A 90 -11.38 -8.84 -3.34
N ASN A 91 -11.23 -7.82 -4.16
CA ASN A 91 -11.06 -6.45 -3.70
C ASN A 91 -12.40 -5.89 -3.21
N VAL A 92 -13.47 -6.02 -3.99
CA VAL A 92 -14.76 -5.37 -3.70
C VAL A 92 -15.65 -6.27 -2.84
N GLU A 93 -15.98 -7.47 -3.34
CA GLU A 93 -16.86 -8.41 -2.61
C GLU A 93 -16.21 -8.84 -1.29
N GLY A 94 -14.90 -9.13 -1.30
CA GLY A 94 -14.15 -9.45 -0.09
C GLY A 94 -14.14 -8.31 0.95
N THR A 95 -14.03 -7.05 0.51
CA THR A 95 -14.15 -5.88 1.41
C THR A 95 -15.56 -5.76 1.98
N SER A 96 -16.60 -5.88 1.13
CA SER A 96 -18.01 -5.84 1.57
C SER A 96 -18.28 -6.91 2.63
N ASN A 97 -17.88 -8.15 2.34
CA ASN A 97 -18.03 -9.29 3.23
C ASN A 97 -17.26 -9.14 4.55
N LEU A 98 -16.11 -8.47 4.54
CA LEU A 98 -15.38 -8.14 5.75
C LEU A 98 -16.14 -7.11 6.59
N LEU A 99 -16.62 -6.02 5.98
CA LEU A 99 -17.37 -4.96 6.66
C LEU A 99 -18.64 -5.50 7.33
N GLU A 100 -19.44 -6.30 6.62
CA GLU A 100 -20.64 -6.93 7.17
C GLU A 100 -20.34 -7.79 8.40
N LYS A 101 -19.25 -8.57 8.36
CA LYS A 101 -18.83 -9.40 9.50
C LYS A 101 -18.30 -8.58 10.67
N ILE A 102 -17.59 -7.46 10.40
CA ILE A 102 -17.16 -6.53 11.44
C ILE A 102 -18.38 -5.94 12.16
N GLU A 103 -19.34 -5.39 11.42
CA GLU A 103 -20.55 -4.78 11.98
C GLU A 103 -21.37 -5.78 12.81
N ALA A 104 -21.45 -7.04 12.38
CA ALA A 104 -22.20 -8.07 13.08
C ALA A 104 -21.51 -8.60 14.36
N ILE A 105 -20.17 -8.64 14.39
CA ILE A 105 -19.42 -9.36 15.44
C ILE A 105 -18.73 -8.40 16.42
N ASN A 106 -18.17 -7.30 15.92
CA ASN A 106 -17.34 -6.39 16.69
C ASN A 106 -17.35 -4.98 16.06
N PRO A 107 -18.49 -4.26 16.13
CA PRO A 107 -18.68 -2.98 15.45
C PRO A 107 -17.78 -1.85 15.96
N GLU A 108 -17.18 -2.00 17.14
CA GLU A 108 -16.32 -0.98 17.76
C GLU A 108 -14.85 -1.06 17.31
N LEU A 109 -14.46 -2.09 16.56
CA LEU A 109 -13.07 -2.22 16.10
C LEU A 109 -12.72 -1.15 15.06
N HIS A 110 -11.42 -0.84 14.98
CA HIS A 110 -10.90 0.08 13.98
C HIS A 110 -10.42 -0.66 12.72
N LEU A 111 -10.84 -0.21 11.54
CA LEU A 111 -10.38 -0.74 10.26
C LEU A 111 -9.36 0.19 9.61
N ILE A 112 -8.15 -0.30 9.36
CA ILE A 112 -7.16 0.38 8.51
C ILE A 112 -7.26 -0.22 7.10
N PHE A 113 -7.76 0.56 6.16
CA PHE A 113 -7.97 0.15 4.78
C PHE A 113 -6.86 0.67 3.86
N SER A 114 -6.22 -0.24 3.13
CA SER A 114 -5.19 0.08 2.13
C SER A 114 -5.84 0.40 0.78
N SER A 115 -6.09 1.68 0.53
CA SER A 115 -6.47 2.21 -0.78
C SER A 115 -5.23 2.55 -1.62
N SER A 116 -5.42 3.28 -2.73
CA SER A 116 -4.38 3.62 -3.71
C SER A 116 -4.58 5.02 -4.25
N VAL A 117 -3.51 5.75 -4.57
CA VAL A 117 -3.62 7.01 -5.32
C VAL A 117 -4.08 6.80 -6.76
N SER A 118 -4.02 5.57 -7.29
CA SER A 118 -4.47 5.28 -8.66
C SER A 118 -5.96 5.60 -8.89
N ILE A 119 -6.76 5.71 -7.82
CA ILE A 119 -8.18 6.12 -7.92
C ILE A 119 -8.34 7.54 -8.50
N TYR A 120 -7.30 8.39 -8.40
CA TYR A 120 -7.35 9.74 -8.98
C TYR A 120 -7.33 9.71 -10.52
N GLY A 121 -6.82 8.64 -11.13
CA GLY A 121 -6.71 8.50 -12.58
C GLY A 121 -5.43 9.11 -13.17
N LYS A 122 -5.37 9.15 -14.51
CA LYS A 122 -4.34 9.82 -15.32
C LYS A 122 -4.74 11.27 -15.66
N ASN A 123 -3.87 11.99 -16.38
CA ASN A 123 -4.12 13.36 -16.88
C ASN A 123 -4.35 14.34 -15.74
N LEU A 124 -3.42 14.31 -14.79
CA LEU A 124 -3.46 15.12 -13.58
C LEU A 124 -2.78 16.48 -13.78
N ASP A 125 -2.41 16.83 -15.02
CA ASP A 125 -1.85 18.13 -15.44
C ASP A 125 -0.66 18.61 -14.57
N ASN A 126 0.10 17.67 -13.99
CA ASN A 126 1.16 17.95 -13.02
C ASN A 126 0.70 18.75 -11.79
N ASP A 127 -0.58 18.63 -11.42
CA ASP A 127 -1.14 19.25 -10.22
C ASP A 127 -0.67 18.55 -8.93
N LEU A 128 -0.55 19.33 -7.86
CA LEU A 128 -0.42 18.77 -6.52
C LEU A 128 -1.77 18.19 -6.07
N ILE A 129 -1.83 16.87 -5.94
CA ILE A 129 -3.06 16.13 -5.64
C ILE A 129 -3.30 16.06 -4.14
N ASP A 130 -4.46 16.53 -3.70
CA ASP A 130 -4.92 16.43 -2.32
C ASP A 130 -6.08 15.43 -2.16
N ILE A 131 -6.56 15.26 -0.93
CA ILE A 131 -7.59 14.26 -0.63
C ILE A 131 -8.97 14.56 -1.26
N ASN A 132 -9.22 15.81 -1.62
CA ASN A 132 -10.45 16.32 -2.23
C ASN A 132 -10.34 16.50 -3.75
N SER A 133 -9.17 16.27 -4.34
CA SER A 133 -9.00 16.24 -5.80
C SER A 133 -9.96 15.24 -6.44
N SER A 134 -10.36 15.53 -7.69
CA SER A 134 -11.27 14.71 -8.47
C SER A 134 -10.78 13.26 -8.58
N ILE A 135 -11.71 12.33 -8.43
CA ILE A 135 -11.46 10.88 -8.52
C ILE A 135 -11.97 10.41 -9.87
N ASN A 136 -11.10 9.77 -10.66
CA ASN A 136 -11.42 9.28 -12.00
C ASN A 136 -10.68 7.95 -12.27
N PRO A 137 -11.06 6.85 -11.61
CA PRO A 137 -10.45 5.55 -11.85
C PRO A 137 -10.65 5.14 -13.30
N ASP A 138 -9.54 4.86 -13.99
CA ASP A 138 -9.49 4.63 -15.44
C ASP A 138 -8.85 3.27 -15.80
N ASP A 139 -8.61 2.43 -14.80
CA ASP A 139 -8.28 1.01 -14.97
C ASP A 139 -9.03 0.11 -13.96
N ASN A 140 -8.94 -1.20 -14.18
CA ASN A 140 -9.60 -2.22 -13.36
C ASN A 140 -9.20 -2.15 -11.88
N TYR A 141 -7.91 -1.98 -11.58
CA TYR A 141 -7.41 -1.96 -10.21
C TYR A 141 -7.87 -0.70 -9.48
N ALA A 142 -7.69 0.47 -10.08
CA ALA A 142 -8.17 1.76 -9.61
C ALA A 142 -9.68 1.73 -9.36
N GLN A 143 -10.46 1.15 -10.28
CA GLN A 143 -11.91 1.00 -10.11
C GLN A 143 -12.24 0.15 -8.88
N THR A 144 -11.62 -1.03 -8.73
CA THR A 144 -11.90 -1.89 -7.57
C THR A 144 -11.48 -1.25 -6.24
N LYS A 145 -10.39 -0.48 -6.20
CA LYS A 145 -9.99 0.26 -5.00
C LYS A 145 -10.95 1.40 -4.68
N TYR A 146 -11.42 2.12 -5.68
CA TYR A 146 -12.45 3.15 -5.50
C TYR A 146 -13.77 2.57 -5.00
N ASP A 147 -14.23 1.46 -5.58
CA ASP A 147 -15.47 0.79 -5.15
C ASP A 147 -15.36 0.29 -3.71
N SER A 148 -14.21 -0.30 -3.35
CA SER A 148 -13.93 -0.75 -1.98
C SER A 148 -13.85 0.41 -0.99
N GLU A 149 -13.22 1.53 -1.38
CA GLU A 149 -13.16 2.75 -0.56
C GLU A 149 -14.58 3.30 -0.29
N ASN A 150 -15.44 3.33 -1.30
CA ASN A 150 -16.84 3.73 -1.14
C ASN A 150 -17.63 2.82 -0.20
N LEU A 151 -17.34 1.52 -0.18
CA LEU A 151 -17.96 0.59 0.77
C LEU A 151 -17.53 0.90 2.20
N VAL A 152 -16.22 1.10 2.42
CA VAL A 152 -15.68 1.46 3.73
C VAL A 152 -16.27 2.78 4.23
N GLU A 153 -16.32 3.81 3.37
CA GLU A 153 -16.88 5.12 3.72
C GLU A 153 -18.37 5.09 4.09
N LYS A 154 -19.14 4.19 3.48
CA LYS A 154 -20.58 4.06 3.72
C LYS A 154 -20.92 3.12 4.90
N SER A 155 -19.95 2.35 5.36
CA SER A 155 -20.12 1.45 6.51
C SER A 155 -20.19 2.23 7.82
N ASN A 156 -20.66 1.58 8.89
CA ASN A 156 -20.61 2.14 10.24
C ASN A 156 -19.30 1.79 10.98
N VAL A 157 -18.34 1.17 10.29
CA VAL A 157 -17.07 0.76 10.87
C VAL A 157 -16.14 1.97 10.94
N ASN A 158 -15.69 2.31 12.15
CA ASN A 158 -14.65 3.31 12.35
C ASN A 158 -13.39 2.92 11.55
N SER A 159 -12.94 3.80 10.66
CA SER A 159 -11.90 3.44 9.70
C SER A 159 -10.87 4.54 9.43
N THR A 160 -9.68 4.11 9.02
CA THR A 160 -8.65 4.97 8.43
C THR A 160 -8.34 4.46 7.04
N ILE A 161 -8.47 5.33 6.04
CA ILE A 161 -8.25 4.99 4.63
C ILE A 161 -6.92 5.59 4.19
N LEU A 162 -6.01 4.73 3.75
CA LEU A 162 -4.67 5.11 3.30
C LEU A 162 -4.60 4.99 1.78
N ARG A 163 -4.58 6.12 1.06
CA ARG A 163 -4.35 6.17 -0.40
C ARG A 163 -2.85 6.16 -0.65
N ILE A 164 -2.28 4.98 -0.88
CA ILE A 164 -0.83 4.78 -0.97
C ILE A 164 -0.34 5.07 -2.39
N SER A 165 0.74 5.84 -2.53
CA SER A 165 1.39 6.11 -3.82
C SER A 165 2.21 4.93 -4.33
N GLY A 166 2.84 5.06 -5.50
CA GLY A 166 3.72 4.00 -6.00
C GLY A 166 4.78 3.63 -4.97
N VAL A 167 4.94 2.33 -4.69
CA VAL A 167 5.84 1.86 -3.63
C VAL A 167 7.21 1.49 -4.22
N SER A 168 8.26 2.19 -3.79
CA SER A 168 9.65 1.86 -4.14
C SER A 168 10.22 0.88 -3.12
N ILE A 169 10.68 -0.27 -3.60
CA ILE A 169 11.34 -1.31 -2.79
C ILE A 169 12.85 -1.04 -2.82
N PRO A 170 13.53 -0.94 -1.65
CA PRO A 170 14.97 -0.63 -1.57
C PRO A 170 15.85 -1.86 -1.85
N ILE A 171 15.60 -2.53 -2.97
CA ILE A 171 16.40 -3.63 -3.50
C ILE A 171 16.52 -3.36 -4.99
N PHE A 172 17.69 -3.61 -5.56
CA PHE A 172 17.91 -3.41 -6.99
C PHE A 172 16.93 -4.27 -7.80
N GLN A 173 16.28 -3.63 -8.75
CA GLN A 173 15.42 -4.26 -9.74
C GLN A 173 15.88 -3.83 -11.12
N GLU A 174 15.84 -4.77 -12.07
CA GLU A 174 16.05 -4.38 -13.47
C GLU A 174 15.00 -3.34 -13.87
N PRO A 175 15.40 -2.27 -14.58
CA PRO A 175 14.45 -1.29 -15.07
C PRO A 175 13.43 -1.98 -15.99
N PRO A 176 12.17 -1.49 -16.02
CA PRO A 176 11.16 -2.05 -16.92
C PRO A 176 11.57 -1.80 -18.38
N SER A 177 11.01 -2.60 -19.29
CA SER A 177 11.18 -2.35 -20.72
C SER A 177 10.56 -1.02 -21.18
N GLU A 178 9.59 -0.51 -20.42
CA GLU A 178 8.90 0.76 -20.66
C GLU A 178 8.55 1.37 -19.30
N TRP A 179 8.96 2.62 -19.07
CA TRP A 179 8.66 3.36 -17.85
C TRP A 179 7.17 3.76 -17.82
N PRO A 180 6.49 3.62 -16.66
CA PRO A 180 5.02 3.75 -16.58
C PRO A 180 4.55 5.22 -16.44
N PHE A 181 5.31 6.18 -16.96
CA PHE A 181 5.04 7.62 -16.90
C PHE A 181 5.72 8.34 -18.08
N LEU A 182 5.33 9.59 -18.34
CA LEU A 182 6.02 10.44 -19.32
C LEU A 182 7.28 11.10 -18.72
N PRO A 183 8.26 11.52 -19.54
CA PRO A 183 9.47 12.20 -19.05
C PRO A 183 9.18 13.44 -18.19
N ASN A 184 8.25 14.31 -18.65
CA ASN A 184 7.90 15.55 -17.95
C ASN A 184 6.75 15.38 -16.93
N GLN A 185 6.32 14.15 -16.66
CA GLN A 185 5.25 13.88 -15.69
C GLN A 185 5.81 14.00 -14.27
N ASN A 186 5.06 14.66 -13.39
CA ASN A 186 5.31 14.65 -11.96
C ASN A 186 5.14 13.23 -11.43
N ILE A 187 6.13 12.73 -10.71
CA ILE A 187 6.07 11.44 -10.06
C ILE A 187 6.42 11.58 -8.59
N GLU A 188 5.73 10.81 -7.76
CA GLU A 188 6.05 10.69 -6.34
C GLU A 188 5.79 9.26 -5.87
N PHE A 189 6.90 8.56 -5.63
CA PHE A 189 6.87 7.26 -4.97
C PHE A 189 6.93 7.43 -3.45
N VAL A 190 6.75 6.33 -2.74
CA VAL A 190 6.96 6.21 -1.30
C VAL A 190 7.84 5.00 -1.01
N HIS A 191 8.79 5.17 -0.10
CA HIS A 191 9.63 4.06 0.33
C HIS A 191 8.78 2.95 0.99
N ARG A 192 9.04 1.68 0.66
CA ARG A 192 8.32 0.52 1.23
C ARG A 192 8.20 0.60 2.75
N ASP A 193 9.29 0.90 3.44
CA ASP A 193 9.30 0.90 4.92
C ASP A 193 8.56 2.10 5.51
N ASP A 194 8.41 3.18 4.74
CA ASP A 194 7.57 4.33 5.11
C ASP A 194 6.09 3.97 4.95
N VAL A 195 5.71 3.15 3.97
CA VAL A 195 4.35 2.57 3.88
C VAL A 195 4.07 1.69 5.10
N VAL A 196 4.98 0.77 5.44
CA VAL A 196 4.87 -0.10 6.62
C VAL A 196 4.69 0.74 7.89
N THR A 197 5.50 1.79 8.05
CA THR A 197 5.42 2.71 9.18
C THR A 197 4.08 3.44 9.22
N SER A 198 3.57 3.91 8.08
CA SER A 198 2.28 4.61 8.01
C SER A 198 1.10 3.71 8.44
N ILE A 199 1.13 2.45 8.02
CA ILE A 199 0.11 1.45 8.38
C ILE A 199 0.19 1.16 9.88
N CYS A 200 1.39 0.89 10.41
CA CYS A 200 1.57 0.56 11.82
C CYS A 200 1.24 1.74 12.74
N ASN A 201 1.64 2.96 12.39
CA ASN A 201 1.36 4.16 13.16
C ASN A 201 -0.11 4.63 13.05
N SER A 202 -0.91 4.00 12.20
CA SER A 202 -2.37 4.18 12.20
C SER A 202 -3.05 3.39 13.33
N VAL A 203 -2.42 2.32 13.83
CA VAL A 203 -2.95 1.50 14.92
C VAL A 203 -3.01 2.30 16.22
N ASN A 204 -4.17 2.31 16.88
CA ASN A 204 -4.46 3.12 18.09
C ASN A 204 -4.30 4.63 17.93
N ASN A 205 -4.13 5.13 16.71
CA ASN A 205 -3.93 6.54 16.47
C ASN A 205 -5.28 7.22 16.23
N LYS A 206 -5.87 7.75 17.30
CA LYS A 206 -7.17 8.44 17.23
C LYS A 206 -7.15 9.66 16.31
N ASP A 207 -5.99 10.27 16.09
CA ASP A 207 -5.85 11.35 15.12
C ASP A 207 -5.95 10.87 13.66
N ALA A 208 -5.94 9.56 13.40
CA ALA A 208 -6.15 8.98 12.08
C ALA A 208 -7.58 8.45 11.87
N TYR A 209 -8.40 8.35 12.93
CA TYR A 209 -9.76 7.79 12.86
C TYR A 209 -10.67 8.66 11.99
N ASP A 210 -11.50 8.03 11.19
CA ASP A 210 -12.41 8.62 10.21
C ASP A 210 -11.70 9.57 9.21
N LYS A 211 -10.44 9.26 8.88
CA LYS A 211 -9.65 10.04 7.92
C LYS A 211 -9.26 9.24 6.70
N LYS A 212 -9.21 9.98 5.59
CA LYS A 212 -8.57 9.60 4.34
C LYS A 212 -7.25 10.36 4.21
N LEU A 213 -6.19 9.64 3.91
CA LEU A 213 -4.82 10.17 3.93
C LEU A 213 -4.06 9.69 2.69
N ASN A 214 -3.48 10.63 1.95
CA ASN A 214 -2.48 10.30 0.92
C ASN A 214 -1.18 9.91 1.62
N ILE A 215 -0.64 8.74 1.29
CA ILE A 215 0.62 8.21 1.81
C ILE A 215 1.62 8.22 0.67
N SER A 216 2.60 9.14 0.75
CA SER A 216 3.57 9.40 -0.31
C SER A 216 4.95 9.76 0.29
N GLY A 217 6.03 9.72 -0.51
CA GLY A 217 7.40 9.92 -0.01
C GLY A 217 7.70 11.35 0.46
N GLY A 218 6.89 12.32 0.08
CA GLY A 218 7.06 13.72 0.47
C GLY A 218 8.08 14.45 -0.39
N LYS A 219 8.58 15.57 0.11
CA LYS A 219 9.23 16.58 -0.74
C LYS A 219 10.47 16.09 -1.50
N THR A 220 11.25 15.18 -0.93
CA THR A 220 12.45 14.63 -1.59
C THR A 220 12.11 13.65 -2.72
N TRP A 221 10.90 13.09 -2.72
CA TRP A 221 10.41 12.16 -3.74
C TRP A 221 9.62 12.85 -4.86
N GLN A 222 9.39 14.15 -4.76
CA GLN A 222 8.67 14.94 -5.77
C GLN A 222 9.62 15.37 -6.88
N ILE A 223 9.70 14.54 -7.91
CA ILE A 223 10.57 14.72 -9.08
C ILE A 223 9.80 14.46 -10.37
N THR A 224 10.44 14.69 -11.51
CA THR A 224 9.90 14.33 -12.83
C THR A 224 10.31 12.91 -13.23
N GLY A 225 9.58 12.34 -14.21
CA GLY A 225 9.90 11.05 -14.79
C GLY A 225 11.34 10.98 -15.33
N GLU A 226 11.79 12.01 -16.05
CA GLU A 226 13.13 12.10 -16.62
C GLU A 226 14.21 12.11 -15.53
N GLU A 227 14.03 12.91 -14.47
CA GLU A 227 14.97 12.97 -13.34
C GLU A 227 15.11 11.60 -12.66
N TYR A 228 13.99 10.91 -12.39
CA TYR A 228 14.03 9.58 -11.78
C TYR A 228 14.79 8.57 -12.65
N VAL A 229 14.51 8.56 -13.96
CA VAL A 229 15.17 7.63 -14.88
C VAL A 229 16.65 7.96 -15.00
N GLN A 230 17.01 9.25 -15.06
CA GLN A 230 18.40 9.68 -15.08
C GLN A 230 19.17 9.24 -13.84
N ASP A 231 18.60 9.40 -12.65
CA ASP A 231 19.22 8.97 -11.40
C ASP A 231 19.38 7.45 -11.34
N TYR A 232 18.35 6.69 -11.73
CA TYR A 232 18.40 5.23 -11.77
C TYR A 232 19.42 4.72 -12.79
N PHE A 233 19.43 5.28 -14.00
CA PHE A 233 20.38 4.90 -15.05
C PHE A 233 21.82 5.28 -14.71
N SER A 234 22.03 6.37 -13.96
CA SER A 234 23.34 6.74 -13.46
C SER A 234 23.90 5.70 -12.48
N ILE A 235 23.05 5.04 -11.68
CA ILE A 235 23.46 3.91 -10.82
C ILE A 235 23.90 2.70 -11.68
N LEU A 236 23.26 2.49 -12.83
CA LEU A 236 23.55 1.37 -13.73
C LEU A 236 24.63 1.65 -14.76
N GLU A 237 25.18 2.87 -14.78
CA GLU A 237 26.11 3.33 -15.82
C GLU A 237 25.54 3.19 -17.25
N VAL A 238 24.22 3.38 -17.39
CA VAL A 238 23.49 3.31 -18.67
C VAL A 238 23.18 4.73 -19.17
N GLY A 239 23.29 4.96 -20.48
CA GLY A 239 22.93 6.24 -21.10
C GLY A 239 21.41 6.41 -21.30
N MET A 240 20.92 7.65 -21.18
CA MET A 240 19.49 8.00 -21.35
C MET A 240 18.91 7.66 -22.73
N ASP A 241 19.74 7.45 -23.75
CA ASP A 241 19.29 6.96 -25.07
C ASP A 241 18.59 5.59 -25.03
N ASN A 242 18.75 4.85 -23.92
CA ASN A 242 18.07 3.57 -23.68
C ASN A 242 16.73 3.72 -22.94
N ALA A 243 16.34 4.94 -22.54
CA ALA A 243 15.11 5.17 -21.81
C ALA A 243 13.91 5.07 -22.76
N VAL A 244 13.02 4.12 -22.46
CA VAL A 244 11.75 3.94 -23.17
C VAL A 244 10.62 4.27 -22.21
N TYR A 245 9.78 5.23 -22.58
CA TYR A 245 8.62 5.66 -21.79
C TYR A 245 7.34 5.24 -22.49
N GLN A 246 6.29 5.00 -21.70
CA GLN A 246 4.96 4.77 -22.24
C GLN A 246 4.44 6.00 -22.99
N LYS A 247 3.42 5.79 -23.83
CA LYS A 247 2.89 6.84 -24.70
C LYS A 247 1.98 7.84 -24.01
N ASP A 248 1.32 7.42 -22.95
CA ASP A 248 0.30 8.18 -22.23
C ASP A 248 0.74 8.42 -20.78
N GLU A 249 0.08 9.31 -20.06
CA GLU A 249 0.38 9.53 -18.65
C GLU A 249 0.13 8.29 -17.78
N GLY A 250 0.94 8.13 -16.74
CA GLY A 250 0.75 7.13 -15.69
C GLY A 250 -0.15 7.63 -14.56
N HIS A 251 -0.41 6.77 -13.57
CA HIS A 251 -1.15 7.12 -12.35
C HIS A 251 -0.28 7.81 -11.29
N PHE A 252 0.58 8.73 -11.73
CA PHE A 252 1.53 9.42 -10.89
C PHE A 252 1.30 10.92 -10.94
N SER A 253 1.44 11.55 -9.78
CA SER A 253 1.61 13.00 -9.63
C SER A 253 2.40 13.26 -8.34
N TRP A 254 2.50 14.51 -7.94
CA TRP A 254 2.86 14.88 -6.58
C TRP A 254 1.61 14.88 -5.69
N TYR A 255 1.76 14.46 -4.43
CA TYR A 255 0.65 14.32 -3.48
C TYR A 255 0.88 15.20 -2.24
N GLU A 256 -0.17 15.88 -1.77
CA GLU A 256 -0.13 16.61 -0.51
C GLU A 256 -0.21 15.64 0.69
N SER A 257 0.96 15.37 1.27
CA SER A 257 1.15 14.39 2.36
C SER A 257 1.63 15.01 3.68
N LYS A 258 1.72 16.33 3.82
CA LYS A 258 2.18 16.96 5.09
C LYS A 258 1.23 16.64 6.24
N LYS A 259 -0.07 16.63 5.97
CA LYS A 259 -1.09 16.30 6.98
C LYS A 259 -0.99 14.84 7.43
N SER A 260 -0.84 13.91 6.47
CA SER A 260 -0.71 12.48 6.81
C SER A 260 0.59 12.22 7.56
N ASN A 261 1.71 12.81 7.14
CA ASN A 261 2.98 12.64 7.83
C ASN A 261 3.00 13.28 9.22
N LYS A 262 2.30 14.40 9.43
CA LYS A 262 2.12 14.98 10.77
C LYS A 262 1.38 14.02 11.73
N ILE A 263 0.41 13.26 11.23
CA ILE A 263 -0.41 12.33 12.02
C ILE A 263 0.34 11.01 12.25
N LEU A 264 0.97 10.47 11.19
CA LEU A 264 1.47 9.10 11.14
C LEU A 264 3.00 9.00 11.22
N GLN A 265 3.74 10.11 11.10
CA GLN A 265 5.20 10.18 11.27
C GLN A 265 5.96 9.08 10.50
N TYR A 266 5.68 8.96 9.20
CA TYR A 266 6.10 7.83 8.41
C TYR A 266 7.18 8.15 7.38
N GLN A 267 7.36 9.42 6.97
CA GLN A 267 8.35 9.82 5.96
C GLN A 267 9.76 9.87 6.56
N ASN A 268 10.36 8.70 6.76
CA ASN A 268 11.67 8.54 7.38
C ASN A 268 12.77 8.24 6.37
N ASN A 269 12.41 7.90 5.12
CA ASN A 269 13.36 7.53 4.07
C ASN A 269 13.30 8.55 2.92
N THR A 270 14.36 9.34 2.77
CA THR A 270 14.50 10.30 1.66
C THR A 270 14.83 9.60 0.34
N TYR A 271 14.48 10.22 -0.79
CA TYR A 271 14.81 9.69 -2.11
C TYR A 271 16.32 9.46 -2.32
N GLU A 272 17.16 10.36 -1.82
CA GLU A 272 18.62 10.24 -1.90
C GLU A 272 19.15 9.03 -1.12
N ALA A 273 18.57 8.76 0.05
CA ALA A 273 18.88 7.59 0.86
C ALA A 273 18.38 6.29 0.21
N TYR A 274 17.27 6.34 -0.54
CA TYR A 274 16.81 5.23 -1.35
C TYR A 274 17.80 4.92 -2.48
N LEU A 275 18.24 5.92 -3.25
CA LEU A 275 19.23 5.73 -4.31
C LEU A 275 20.53 5.12 -3.79
N GLU A 276 20.98 5.55 -2.60
CA GLU A 276 22.15 4.98 -1.96
C GLU A 276 21.96 3.51 -1.54
N GLN A 277 20.78 3.13 -1.05
CA GLN A 277 20.45 1.73 -0.78
C GLN A 277 20.48 0.88 -2.05
N ILE A 278 19.94 1.38 -3.17
CA ILE A 278 19.99 0.68 -4.47
C ILE A 278 21.44 0.51 -4.94
N ARG A 279 22.29 1.54 -4.80
CA ARG A 279 23.72 1.46 -5.12
C ARG A 279 24.42 0.36 -4.31
N GLN A 280 24.20 0.34 -2.99
CA GLN A 280 24.83 -0.64 -2.10
C GLN A 280 24.36 -2.06 -2.41
N ASP A 281 23.10 -2.24 -2.78
CA ASP A 281 22.57 -3.54 -3.17
C ASP A 281 23.16 -4.02 -4.50
N LEU A 282 23.27 -3.13 -5.49
CA LEU A 282 23.92 -3.43 -6.76
C LEU A 282 25.40 -3.81 -6.59
N SER A 283 26.17 -3.08 -5.79
CA SER A 283 27.57 -3.43 -5.50
C SER A 283 27.70 -4.82 -4.88
N LYS A 284 26.80 -5.18 -3.94
CA LYS A 284 26.78 -6.53 -3.33
C LYS A 284 26.46 -7.62 -4.36
N LEU A 285 25.54 -7.36 -5.30
CA LEU A 285 25.20 -8.30 -6.38
C LEU A 285 26.36 -8.49 -7.35
N MET A 286 27.14 -7.43 -7.60
CA MET A 286 28.32 -7.45 -8.47
C MET A 286 29.56 -8.05 -7.80
N GLY A 287 29.51 -8.37 -6.50
CA GLY A 287 30.57 -9.05 -5.78
C GLY A 287 31.73 -8.14 -5.37
N GLU A 288 31.49 -6.84 -5.22
CA GLU A 288 32.44 -5.88 -4.64
C GLU A 288 32.45 -5.91 -3.09
#